data_AF-A0A6L7IET6-F1
#
_entry.id   AF-A0A6L7IET6-F1
#
_cell.length_a   1.000
_cell.length_b   1.000
_cell.length_c   1.000
_cell.angle_alpha   90.00
_cell.angle_beta   90.00
_cell.angle_gamma   90.00
#
_symmetry.space_group_name_H-M   'P 1'
#
loop_
_entity.id
_entity.type
_entity.pdbx_description
1 polymer ?
#
loop_
_entity_poly.entity_id
_entity_poly.type
_entity_poly.pdbx_seq_one_letter_code
_entity_poly.pdbx_strand_id
1 'polypeptide(L)'
;MELLDKLNWRFATKAMNGQKVPQEKIDRILEAARLAPTSSGLQPFEIIVITNQKIKEKIKPNAWNQPQITDCSHLLVFAAWDNYTEERINKMFDLTNEIRGFKNEGWENYRQQLLQMYPPKPAEENFIHTAKQAYIAFGAAIIAAAFEEVDATPMEGFVPEAVDEILNLKEKGLRSVLLLPIGYRDTDNDWLAGLAKVRKSKEDFITELN
;
A
#
# COMPACT_ATOMS: atom_id res chain seq x y z
N MET A 1 -4.91 -24.00 -9.41
CA MET A 1 -5.81 -22.81 -9.35
C MET A 1 -4.88 -21.62 -9.33
N GLU A 2 -4.69 -20.93 -10.46
CA GLU A 2 -3.60 -19.96 -10.65
C GLU A 2 -3.42 -18.99 -9.46
N LEU A 3 -4.51 -18.40 -8.98
CA LEU A 3 -4.45 -17.51 -7.80
C LEU A 3 -3.87 -18.21 -6.57
N LEU A 4 -4.39 -19.38 -6.17
CA LEU A 4 -3.89 -20.07 -4.98
C LEU A 4 -2.43 -20.49 -5.15
N ASP A 5 -2.01 -20.84 -6.35
CA ASP A 5 -0.63 -21.23 -6.66
C ASP A 5 0.30 -20.02 -6.48
N LYS A 6 -0.07 -18.84 -7.01
CA LYS A 6 0.66 -17.57 -6.77
C LYS A 6 0.63 -17.14 -5.30
N LEU A 7 -0.50 -17.34 -4.62
CA LEU A 7 -0.60 -17.06 -3.19
C LEU A 7 0.30 -18.00 -2.36
N ASN A 8 0.51 -19.23 -2.81
CA ASN A 8 1.43 -20.18 -2.20
C ASN A 8 2.90 -19.86 -2.50
N TRP A 9 3.20 -19.43 -3.73
CA TRP A 9 4.53 -19.03 -4.19
C TRP A 9 5.13 -17.85 -3.40
N ARG A 10 4.32 -16.82 -3.13
CA ARG A 10 4.80 -15.63 -2.41
C ARG A 10 5.01 -15.90 -0.92
N PHE A 11 5.97 -15.22 -0.32
CA PHE A 11 6.20 -15.21 1.13
C PHE A 11 6.82 -13.86 1.51
N ALA A 12 6.94 -13.56 2.81
CA ALA A 12 7.49 -12.29 3.26
C ALA A 12 9.02 -12.33 3.23
N THR A 13 9.61 -12.10 2.05
CA THR A 13 11.04 -12.20 1.77
C THR A 13 11.89 -11.46 2.81
N LYS A 14 12.95 -12.10 3.28
CA LYS A 14 13.86 -11.59 4.32
C LYS A 14 15.23 -11.22 3.78
N ALA A 15 15.64 -11.79 2.64
CA ALA A 15 16.85 -11.40 1.93
C ALA A 15 16.56 -11.23 0.43
N MET A 16 17.12 -10.17 -0.17
CA MET A 16 16.96 -9.87 -1.60
C MET A 16 18.35 -9.75 -2.25
N ASN A 17 18.45 -10.13 -3.52
CA ASN A 17 19.72 -10.25 -4.23
C ASN A 17 20.21 -8.94 -4.91
N GLY A 18 19.53 -7.82 -4.69
CA GLY A 18 19.87 -6.52 -5.30
C GLY A 18 19.58 -6.37 -6.80
N GLN A 19 19.09 -7.42 -7.48
CA GLN A 19 18.77 -7.32 -8.91
C GLN A 19 17.60 -6.37 -9.14
N LYS A 20 17.73 -5.55 -10.20
CA LYS A 20 16.69 -4.59 -10.57
C LYS A 20 15.49 -5.31 -11.19
N VAL A 21 14.30 -5.02 -10.67
CA VAL A 21 13.04 -5.49 -11.25
C VAL A 21 12.74 -4.68 -12.52
N PRO A 22 12.38 -5.33 -13.64
CA PRO A 22 11.96 -4.64 -14.87
C PRO A 22 10.80 -3.68 -14.61
N GLN A 23 10.85 -2.49 -15.21
CA GLN A 23 9.87 -1.42 -14.96
C GLN A 23 8.44 -1.87 -15.27
N GLU A 24 8.23 -2.63 -16.34
CA GLU A 24 6.91 -3.13 -16.74
C GLU A 24 6.24 -3.99 -15.65
N LYS A 25 7.02 -4.79 -14.91
CA LYS A 25 6.50 -5.56 -13.77
C LYS A 25 6.10 -4.65 -12.61
N ILE A 26 6.90 -3.62 -12.33
CA ILE A 26 6.58 -2.61 -11.31
C ILE A 26 5.32 -1.85 -11.68
N ASP A 27 5.17 -1.45 -12.94
CA ASP A 27 4.01 -0.72 -13.42
C ASP A 27 2.74 -1.57 -13.26
N ARG A 28 2.78 -2.88 -13.55
CA ARG A 28 1.66 -3.80 -13.29
C ARG A 28 1.33 -3.93 -11.80
N ILE A 29 2.33 -3.98 -10.93
CA ILE A 29 2.13 -4.03 -9.47
C ILE A 29 1.47 -2.75 -8.96
N LEU A 30 1.96 -1.59 -9.41
CA LEU A 30 1.41 -0.28 -9.05
C LEU A 30 0.01 -0.08 -9.60
N GLU A 31 -0.26 -0.53 -10.83
CA GLU A 31 -1.58 -0.43 -11.45
C GLU A 31 -2.60 -1.30 -10.71
N ALA A 32 -2.22 -2.51 -10.29
CA ALA A 32 -3.08 -3.33 -9.44
C ALA A 32 -3.43 -2.64 -8.11
N ALA A 33 -2.45 -1.94 -7.50
CA ALA A 33 -2.69 -1.15 -6.30
C ALA A 33 -3.63 0.05 -6.58
N ARG A 34 -3.46 0.72 -7.72
CA ARG A 34 -4.28 1.87 -8.15
C ARG A 34 -5.72 1.48 -8.46
N LEU A 35 -5.94 0.28 -9.01
CA LEU A 35 -7.27 -0.26 -9.31
C LEU A 35 -7.99 -0.86 -8.09
N ALA A 36 -7.32 -0.93 -6.93
CA ALA A 36 -7.94 -1.45 -5.72
C ALA A 36 -9.14 -0.58 -5.28
N PRO A 37 -10.24 -1.19 -4.82
CA PRO A 37 -11.40 -0.43 -4.37
C PRO A 37 -11.07 0.32 -3.08
N THR A 38 -11.66 1.51 -2.91
CA THR A 38 -11.55 2.32 -1.69
C THR A 38 -12.91 2.84 -1.27
N SER A 39 -13.08 3.11 0.02
CA SER A 39 -14.31 3.70 0.53
C SER A 39 -14.69 4.97 -0.25
N SER A 40 -15.93 5.00 -0.73
CA SER A 40 -16.49 6.10 -1.55
C SER A 40 -15.73 6.41 -2.85
N GLY A 41 -14.79 5.56 -3.26
CA GLY A 41 -13.91 5.81 -4.42
C GLY A 41 -12.92 6.97 -4.23
N LEU A 42 -12.70 7.44 -3.00
CA LEU A 42 -11.89 8.63 -2.70
C LEU A 42 -10.38 8.43 -2.85
N GLN A 43 -9.89 7.19 -2.93
CA GLN A 43 -8.47 6.87 -3.11
C GLN A 43 -7.54 7.70 -2.19
N PRO A 44 -7.73 7.68 -0.86
CA PRO A 44 -7.14 8.67 0.04
C PRO A 44 -5.69 8.35 0.45
N PHE A 45 -4.86 7.97 -0.52
CA PHE A 45 -3.46 7.63 -0.31
C PHE A 45 -2.65 7.81 -1.60
N GLU A 46 -1.33 7.87 -1.44
CA GLU A 46 -0.36 7.86 -2.52
C GLU A 46 0.65 6.73 -2.31
N ILE A 47 1.28 6.28 -3.41
CA ILE A 47 2.40 5.35 -3.36
C ILE A 47 3.66 6.10 -3.79
N ILE A 48 4.61 6.25 -2.87
CA ILE A 48 5.92 6.83 -3.17
C ILE A 48 6.86 5.69 -3.59
N VAL A 49 7.36 5.75 -4.82
CA VAL A 49 8.29 4.76 -5.39
C VAL A 49 9.73 5.25 -5.19
N ILE A 50 10.53 4.51 -4.41
CA ILE A 50 11.91 4.90 -4.08
C ILE A 50 12.88 3.89 -4.68
N THR A 51 13.69 4.35 -5.64
CA THR A 51 14.86 3.63 -6.17
C THR A 51 16.19 4.22 -5.70
N ASN A 52 16.17 5.46 -5.17
CA ASN A 52 17.36 6.17 -4.75
C ASN A 52 17.98 5.50 -3.51
N GLN A 53 19.20 4.98 -3.65
CA GLN A 53 19.90 4.27 -2.59
C GLN A 53 20.15 5.14 -1.36
N LYS A 54 20.50 6.41 -1.53
CA LYS A 54 20.75 7.33 -0.40
C LYS A 54 19.50 7.56 0.45
N ILE A 55 18.32 7.53 -0.16
CA ILE A 55 17.05 7.63 0.57
C ILE A 55 16.78 6.32 1.33
N LYS A 56 16.95 5.16 0.69
CA LYS A 56 16.81 3.85 1.34
C LYS A 56 17.76 3.70 2.54
N GLU A 57 19.01 4.13 2.40
CA GLU A 57 20.00 4.14 3.48
C GLU A 57 19.61 5.02 4.66
N LYS A 58 18.94 6.16 4.42
CA LYS A 58 18.38 7.01 5.49
C LYS A 58 17.18 6.36 6.18
N ILE A 59 16.36 5.60 5.45
CA ILE A 59 15.17 4.93 6.00
C ILE A 59 15.57 3.71 6.84
N LYS A 60 16.59 2.94 6.42
CA LYS A 60 16.96 1.65 7.06
C LYS A 60 17.18 1.71 8.58
N PRO A 61 17.89 2.70 9.17
CA PRO A 61 18.00 2.83 10.62
C PRO A 61 16.64 3.03 11.31
N ASN A 62 15.71 3.72 10.65
CA ASN A 62 14.34 3.94 11.10
C ASN A 62 13.39 2.80 10.74
N ALA A 63 13.92 1.68 10.23
CA ALA A 63 13.21 0.43 9.93
C ALA A 63 13.94 -0.78 10.53
N TRP A 64 14.57 -0.58 11.70
CA TRP A 64 15.17 -1.59 12.57
C TRP A 64 16.36 -2.26 11.88
N ASN A 65 17.05 -1.51 11.01
CA ASN A 65 18.16 -1.97 10.19
C ASN A 65 17.83 -3.17 9.28
N GLN A 66 16.54 -3.37 8.96
CA GLN A 66 16.09 -4.45 8.09
C GLN A 66 16.73 -4.34 6.69
N PRO A 67 17.50 -5.35 6.24
CA PRO A 67 18.27 -5.27 4.99
C PRO A 67 17.40 -5.11 3.75
N GLN A 68 16.15 -5.62 3.78
CA GLN A 68 15.20 -5.51 2.66
C GLN A 68 14.98 -4.07 2.20
N ILE A 69 15.12 -3.07 3.08
CA ILE A 69 15.01 -1.65 2.74
C ILE A 69 16.06 -1.24 1.70
N THR A 70 17.31 -1.65 1.88
CA THR A 70 18.43 -1.27 1.00
C THR A 70 18.67 -2.23 -0.14
N ASP A 71 18.30 -3.50 0.05
CA ASP A 71 18.66 -4.59 -0.86
C ASP A 71 17.56 -4.85 -1.90
N CYS A 72 16.39 -4.24 -1.72
CA CYS A 72 15.31 -4.28 -2.71
C CYS A 72 15.62 -3.42 -3.94
N SER A 73 14.99 -3.77 -5.06
CA SER A 73 15.01 -2.96 -6.27
C SER A 73 14.23 -1.65 -6.05
N HIS A 74 12.99 -1.75 -5.56
CA HIS A 74 12.11 -0.62 -5.32
C HIS A 74 11.58 -0.69 -3.89
N LEU A 75 11.59 0.43 -3.18
CA LEU A 75 10.89 0.56 -1.91
C LEU A 75 9.62 1.36 -2.18
N LEU A 76 8.45 0.73 -2.03
CA LEU A 76 7.17 1.42 -2.13
C LEU A 76 6.74 1.87 -0.73
N VAL A 77 6.37 3.13 -0.58
CA VAL A 77 5.80 3.67 0.66
C VAL A 77 4.35 4.02 0.39
N PHE A 78 3.43 3.34 1.06
CA PHE A 78 2.02 3.68 1.02
C PHE A 78 1.79 4.75 2.08
N ALA A 79 1.45 5.97 1.64
CA ALA A 79 1.23 7.10 2.51
C ALA A 79 -0.21 7.59 2.35
N ALA A 80 -0.97 7.58 3.45
CA ALA A 80 -2.37 7.98 3.45
C ALA A 80 -2.51 9.48 3.70
N TRP A 81 -3.63 10.06 3.27
CA TRP A 81 -4.02 11.40 3.67
C TRP A 81 -4.06 11.50 5.18
N ASP A 82 -3.39 12.49 5.74
CA ASP A 82 -3.38 12.80 7.17
C ASP A 82 -4.75 13.21 7.71
N ASN A 83 -5.63 13.70 6.84
CA ASN A 83 -6.99 14.08 7.13
C ASN A 83 -7.84 14.12 5.85
N TYR A 84 -9.16 13.96 5.98
CA TYR A 84 -10.08 14.36 4.92
C TYR A 84 -10.24 15.88 4.92
N THR A 85 -10.24 16.48 3.74
CA THR A 85 -10.55 17.89 3.54
C THR A 85 -11.64 18.03 2.48
N GLU A 86 -12.36 19.15 2.50
CA GLU A 86 -13.34 19.44 1.45
C GLU A 86 -12.70 19.38 0.06
N GLU A 87 -11.52 19.99 -0.10
CA GLU A 87 -10.76 19.98 -1.35
C GLU A 87 -10.48 18.55 -1.86
N ARG A 88 -9.99 17.67 -0.99
CA ARG A 88 -9.66 16.28 -1.33
C ARG A 88 -10.88 15.47 -1.76
N ILE A 89 -12.00 15.63 -1.03
CA ILE A 89 -13.28 14.99 -1.39
C ILE A 89 -13.77 15.53 -2.72
N ASN A 90 -13.83 16.86 -2.84
CA ASN A 90 -14.32 17.56 -4.02
C ASN A 90 -13.55 17.14 -5.28
N LYS A 91 -12.22 17.12 -5.21
CA LYS A 91 -11.34 16.69 -6.31
C LYS A 91 -11.73 15.32 -6.87
N MET A 92 -12.01 14.34 -6.01
CA MET A 92 -12.34 12.98 -6.47
C MET A 92 -13.74 12.88 -7.06
N PHE A 93 -14.70 13.61 -6.51
CA PHE A 93 -16.05 13.69 -7.08
C PHE A 93 -16.03 14.41 -8.44
N ASP A 94 -15.28 15.50 -8.55
CA ASP A 94 -15.14 16.26 -9.79
C ASP A 94 -14.44 15.42 -10.87
N LEU A 95 -13.36 14.71 -10.52
CA LEU A 95 -12.71 13.75 -11.43
C LEU A 95 -13.68 12.65 -11.89
N THR A 96 -14.49 12.11 -10.97
CA THR A 96 -15.47 11.08 -11.30
C THR A 96 -16.52 11.59 -12.29
N ASN A 97 -17.01 12.81 -12.07
CA ASN A 97 -17.96 13.48 -12.94
C ASN A 97 -17.37 13.73 -14.34
N GLU A 98 -16.12 14.18 -14.40
CA GLU A 98 -15.39 14.40 -15.65
C GLU A 98 -15.24 13.10 -16.45
N ILE A 99 -14.74 12.03 -15.83
CA ILE A 99 -14.51 10.74 -16.50
C ILE A 99 -15.83 10.11 -16.95
N ARG A 100 -16.89 10.20 -16.14
CA ARG A 100 -18.20 9.60 -16.47
C ARG A 100 -19.01 10.46 -17.44
N GLY A 101 -18.68 11.74 -17.58
CA GLY A 101 -19.36 12.67 -18.50
C GLY A 101 -20.75 13.11 -18.04
N PHE A 102 -21.15 12.84 -16.80
CA PHE A 102 -22.42 13.31 -16.25
C PHE A 102 -22.36 13.52 -14.73
N LYS A 103 -23.26 14.38 -14.24
CA LYS A 103 -23.57 14.54 -12.82
C LYS A 103 -24.99 14.03 -12.56
N ASN A 104 -25.22 13.42 -11.42
CA ASN A 104 -26.57 13.04 -11.00
C ASN A 104 -26.80 13.43 -9.54
N GLU A 105 -28.07 13.66 -9.20
CA GLU A 105 -28.47 14.16 -7.88
C GLU A 105 -28.05 13.21 -6.75
N GLY A 106 -28.19 11.89 -6.92
CA GLY A 106 -27.78 10.92 -5.91
C GLY A 106 -26.29 10.97 -5.59
N TRP A 107 -25.45 11.13 -6.62
CA TRP A 107 -24.00 11.26 -6.46
C TRP A 107 -23.60 12.57 -5.77
N GLU A 108 -24.20 13.70 -6.15
CA GLU A 108 -23.93 14.97 -5.49
C GLU A 108 -24.47 15.01 -4.05
N ASN A 109 -25.62 14.39 -3.78
CA ASN A 109 -26.14 14.23 -2.42
C ASN A 109 -25.17 13.40 -1.56
N TYR A 110 -24.60 12.33 -2.13
CA TYR A 110 -23.58 11.55 -1.44
C TYR A 110 -22.32 12.37 -1.16
N ARG A 111 -21.86 13.19 -2.12
CA ARG A 111 -20.76 14.16 -1.91
C ARG A 111 -21.01 15.03 -0.68
N GLN A 112 -22.21 15.62 -0.58
CA GLN A 112 -22.58 16.49 0.54
C GLN A 112 -22.59 15.73 1.87
N GLN A 113 -23.05 14.48 1.88
CA GLN A 113 -22.98 13.64 3.09
C GLN A 113 -21.54 13.43 3.55
N LEU A 114 -20.61 13.13 2.63
CA LEU A 114 -19.20 12.94 2.99
C LEU A 114 -18.54 14.22 3.49
N LEU A 115 -18.86 15.37 2.88
CA LEU A 115 -18.38 16.70 3.31
C LEU A 115 -18.89 17.08 4.70
N GLN A 116 -20.08 16.62 5.10
CA GLN A 116 -20.61 16.83 6.45
C GLN A 116 -20.04 15.81 7.46
N MET A 117 -19.65 14.63 7.00
CA MET A 117 -19.25 13.52 7.87
C MET A 117 -17.76 13.52 8.20
N TYR A 118 -16.87 13.75 7.21
CA TYR A 118 -15.43 13.55 7.39
C TYR A 118 -14.67 14.80 7.86
N PRO A 119 -14.72 15.96 7.18
CA PRO A 119 -13.96 17.15 7.60
C PRO A 119 -14.15 17.57 9.08
N PRO A 120 -15.34 17.45 9.69
CA PRO A 120 -15.52 17.81 11.10
C PRO A 120 -14.92 16.83 12.12
N LYS A 121 -14.52 15.61 11.71
CA LYS A 121 -13.94 14.61 12.60
C LYS A 121 -12.51 14.98 13.00
N PRO A 122 -12.01 14.48 14.15
CA PRO A 122 -10.61 14.59 14.50
C PRO A 122 -9.71 14.02 13.39
N ALA A 123 -8.63 14.73 13.05
CA ALA A 123 -7.71 14.31 11.99
C ALA A 123 -7.16 12.90 12.20
N GLU A 124 -6.90 12.50 13.45
CA GLU A 124 -6.43 11.14 13.76
C GLU A 124 -7.47 10.06 13.41
N GLU A 125 -8.76 10.30 13.68
CA GLU A 125 -9.82 9.36 13.31
C GLU A 125 -9.92 9.21 11.79
N ASN A 126 -9.83 10.34 11.08
CA ASN A 126 -9.82 10.36 9.62
C ASN A 126 -8.58 9.66 9.07
N PHE A 127 -7.38 9.92 9.60
CA PHE A 127 -6.15 9.24 9.20
C PHE A 127 -6.24 7.72 9.38
N ILE A 128 -6.78 7.24 10.50
CA ILE A 128 -6.98 5.80 10.70
C ILE A 128 -7.88 5.22 9.61
N HIS A 129 -8.93 5.95 9.21
CA HIS A 129 -9.80 5.52 8.13
C HIS A 129 -9.10 5.54 6.76
N THR A 130 -8.36 6.59 6.41
CA THR A 130 -7.62 6.69 5.14
C THR A 130 -6.52 5.64 5.05
N ALA A 131 -5.79 5.39 6.14
CA ALA A 131 -4.79 4.35 6.27
C ALA A 131 -5.34 2.96 5.95
N LYS A 132 -6.54 2.60 6.46
CA LYS A 132 -7.21 1.34 6.13
C LYS A 132 -7.44 1.15 4.63
N GLN A 133 -7.63 2.23 3.87
CA GLN A 133 -7.79 2.15 2.42
C GLN A 133 -6.47 1.79 1.74
N ALA A 134 -5.34 2.29 2.27
CA ALA A 134 -4.01 1.92 1.79
C ALA A 134 -3.70 0.42 2.01
N TYR A 135 -4.18 -0.19 3.10
CA TYR A 135 -4.03 -1.65 3.33
C TYR A 135 -4.73 -2.50 2.25
N ILE A 136 -5.85 -2.03 1.70
CA ILE A 136 -6.56 -2.73 0.62
C ILE A 136 -5.70 -2.74 -0.65
N ALA A 137 -5.21 -1.57 -1.05
CA ALA A 137 -4.32 -1.43 -2.20
C ALA A 137 -2.98 -2.16 -2.02
N PHE A 138 -2.47 -2.19 -0.80
CA PHE A 138 -1.27 -2.94 -0.43
C PHE A 138 -1.47 -4.46 -0.61
N GLY A 139 -2.63 -4.99 -0.22
CA GLY A 139 -3.01 -6.37 -0.51
C GLY A 139 -3.02 -6.68 -2.00
N ALA A 140 -3.59 -5.78 -2.81
CA ALA A 140 -3.60 -5.91 -4.28
C ALA A 140 -2.18 -5.90 -4.86
N ALA A 141 -1.32 -4.98 -4.40
CA ALA A 141 0.09 -4.90 -4.83
C ALA A 141 0.86 -6.20 -4.53
N ILE A 142 0.67 -6.77 -3.34
CA ILE A 142 1.33 -8.04 -2.94
C ILE A 142 0.86 -9.21 -3.81
N ILE A 143 -0.43 -9.26 -4.15
CA ILE A 143 -0.97 -10.30 -5.03
C ILE A 143 -0.40 -10.12 -6.44
N ALA A 144 -0.40 -8.91 -6.98
CA ALA A 144 0.16 -8.61 -8.29
C ALA A 144 1.66 -8.94 -8.37
N ALA A 145 2.43 -8.64 -7.32
CA ALA A 145 3.84 -9.01 -7.25
C ALA A 145 4.04 -10.52 -7.40
N ALA A 146 3.16 -11.33 -6.79
CA ALA A 146 3.19 -12.78 -6.96
C ALA A 146 2.91 -13.23 -8.40
N PHE A 147 1.95 -12.60 -9.08
CA PHE A 147 1.67 -12.87 -10.50
C PHE A 147 2.87 -12.53 -11.38
N GLU A 148 3.54 -11.42 -11.11
CA GLU A 148 4.75 -10.99 -11.81
C GLU A 148 6.02 -11.78 -11.42
N GLU A 149 5.92 -12.72 -10.48
CA GLU A 149 7.04 -13.46 -9.90
C GLU A 149 8.12 -12.52 -9.34
N VAL A 150 7.66 -11.47 -8.67
CA VAL A 150 8.46 -10.49 -7.96
C VAL A 150 8.20 -10.65 -6.47
N ASP A 151 9.28 -10.66 -5.69
CA ASP A 151 9.22 -10.82 -4.25
C ASP A 151 8.91 -9.49 -3.56
N ALA A 152 8.16 -9.58 -2.45
CA ALA A 152 7.68 -8.42 -1.73
C ALA A 152 7.68 -8.70 -0.21
N THR A 153 8.07 -7.69 0.59
CA THR A 153 8.10 -7.81 2.05
C THR A 153 7.12 -6.83 2.68
N PRO A 154 5.97 -7.27 3.19
CA PRO A 154 5.09 -6.37 3.93
C PRO A 154 5.75 -5.87 5.22
N MET A 155 5.74 -4.55 5.49
CA MET A 155 6.41 -3.97 6.66
C MET A 155 5.61 -2.85 7.33
N GLU A 156 5.29 -3.06 8.62
CA GLU A 156 4.88 -2.02 9.59
C GLU A 156 6.01 -1.64 10.56
N GLY A 157 7.09 -2.43 10.60
CA GLY A 157 8.24 -2.20 11.48
C GLY A 157 9.15 -1.07 11.00
N PHE A 158 8.64 0.16 11.01
CA PHE A 158 9.37 1.41 10.73
C PHE A 158 8.82 2.56 11.61
N VAL A 159 9.60 3.63 11.83
CA VAL A 159 9.20 4.78 12.65
C VAL A 159 8.51 5.76 11.70
N PRO A 160 7.17 5.91 11.75
CA PRO A 160 6.46 6.67 10.73
C PRO A 160 6.89 8.13 10.67
N GLU A 161 7.06 8.79 11.81
CA GLU A 161 7.42 10.20 11.89
C GLU A 161 8.78 10.48 11.24
N ALA A 162 9.74 9.56 11.39
CA ALA A 162 11.07 9.68 10.80
C ALA A 162 11.04 9.47 9.28
N VAL A 163 10.25 8.50 8.79
CA VAL A 163 10.07 8.28 7.35
C VAL A 163 9.32 9.45 6.71
N ASP A 164 8.29 9.98 7.39
CA ASP A 164 7.54 11.16 6.96
C ASP A 164 8.45 12.38 6.81
N GLU A 165 9.39 12.59 7.73
CA GLU A 165 10.38 13.66 7.66
C GLU A 165 11.35 13.47 6.49
N ILE A 166 11.92 12.26 6.33
CA ILE A 166 12.84 11.94 5.22
C ILE A 166 12.19 12.20 3.85
N LEU A 167 10.90 11.91 3.72
CA LEU A 167 10.15 12.00 2.47
C LEU A 167 9.32 13.29 2.34
N ASN A 168 9.40 14.17 3.32
CA ASN A 168 8.65 15.42 3.40
C ASN A 168 7.12 15.22 3.20
N LEU A 169 6.54 14.23 3.88
CA LEU A 169 5.14 13.83 3.68
C LEU A 169 4.16 14.80 4.33
N LYS A 170 4.52 15.43 5.45
CA LYS A 170 3.66 16.42 6.13
C LYS A 170 3.30 17.60 5.23
N GLU A 171 4.25 18.11 4.43
CA GLU A 171 4.02 19.18 3.46
C GLU A 171 3.04 18.78 2.34
N LYS A 172 2.84 17.48 2.13
CA LYS A 172 1.85 16.92 1.19
C LYS A 172 0.52 16.56 1.87
N GLY A 173 0.42 16.79 3.18
CA GLY A 173 -0.65 16.29 4.04
C GLY A 173 -0.75 14.75 4.01
N LEU A 174 0.40 14.07 3.99
CA LEU A 174 0.49 12.62 3.97
C LEU A 174 1.19 12.10 5.22
N ARG A 175 0.85 10.88 5.59
CA ARG A 175 1.50 10.10 6.65
C ARG A 175 1.79 8.70 6.14
N SER A 176 3.01 8.23 6.31
CA SER A 176 3.40 6.87 5.92
C SER A 176 2.67 5.83 6.76
N VAL A 177 2.23 4.75 6.11
CA VAL A 177 1.42 3.68 6.71
C VAL A 177 2.13 2.34 6.60
N LEU A 178 2.64 2.02 5.41
CA LEU A 178 3.25 0.73 5.10
C LEU A 178 4.46 0.91 4.19
N LEU A 179 5.47 0.06 4.38
CA LEU A 179 6.55 -0.12 3.43
C LEU A 179 6.40 -1.46 2.70
N LEU A 180 6.75 -1.48 1.42
CA LEU A 180 6.82 -2.68 0.60
C LEU A 180 8.12 -2.66 -0.22
N PRO A 181 9.22 -3.21 0.31
CA PRO A 181 10.36 -3.56 -0.50
C PRO A 181 9.95 -4.58 -1.57
N ILE A 182 10.36 -4.32 -2.80
CA ILE A 182 10.08 -5.10 -4.01
C ILE A 182 11.41 -5.48 -4.66
N GLY A 183 11.62 -6.76 -4.91
CA GLY A 183 12.88 -7.28 -5.46
C GLY A 183 12.79 -8.74 -5.87
N TYR A 184 13.94 -9.39 -5.96
CA TYR A 184 14.03 -10.84 -6.12
C TYR A 184 14.71 -11.44 -4.90
N ARG A 185 14.14 -12.52 -4.36
CA ARG A 185 14.66 -13.22 -3.18
C ARG A 185 16.09 -13.69 -3.41
N ASP A 186 16.89 -13.62 -2.36
CA ASP A 186 18.15 -14.35 -2.25
C ASP A 186 17.88 -15.66 -1.51
N THR A 187 17.65 -16.73 -2.26
CA THR A 187 17.18 -18.01 -1.70
C THR A 187 18.17 -18.62 -0.71
N ASP A 188 19.47 -18.42 -0.93
CA ASP A 188 20.51 -19.04 -0.09
C ASP A 188 20.64 -18.33 1.26
N ASN A 189 20.30 -17.03 1.31
CA ASN A 189 20.44 -16.19 2.50
C ASN A 189 19.09 -15.84 3.18
N ASP A 190 17.96 -16.19 2.56
CA ASP A 190 16.63 -15.97 3.12
C ASP A 190 16.20 -17.15 4.02
N TRP A 191 16.31 -16.96 5.33
CA TRP A 191 15.95 -17.99 6.31
C TRP A 191 14.47 -18.43 6.27
N LEU A 192 13.59 -17.65 5.64
CA LEU A 192 12.18 -17.99 5.49
C LEU A 192 11.90 -18.73 4.17
N ALA A 193 12.86 -18.74 3.23
CA ALA A 193 12.71 -19.45 1.96
C ALA A 193 12.61 -20.96 2.19
N GLY A 194 11.69 -21.60 1.46
CA GLY A 194 11.45 -23.04 1.55
C GLY A 194 10.67 -23.51 2.79
N LEU A 195 10.46 -22.66 3.80
CA LEU A 195 9.62 -23.03 4.95
C LEU A 195 8.15 -23.17 4.55
N ALA A 196 7.48 -24.16 5.15
CA ALA A 196 6.06 -24.41 4.90
C ALA A 196 5.21 -23.19 5.31
N LYS A 197 4.27 -22.80 4.43
CA LYS A 197 3.38 -21.69 4.71
C LYS A 197 2.35 -22.08 5.78
N VAL A 198 2.36 -21.36 6.90
CA VAL A 198 1.41 -21.59 7.99
C VAL A 198 0.22 -20.63 7.88
N ARG A 199 -1.00 -21.17 8.00
CA ARG A 199 -2.26 -20.42 8.12
C ARG A 199 -3.12 -21.09 9.20
N LYS A 200 -4.05 -20.33 9.80
CA LYS A 200 -5.10 -20.90 10.64
C LYS A 200 -5.87 -21.98 9.85
N SER A 201 -6.45 -22.93 10.55
CA SER A 201 -7.45 -23.84 9.98
C SER A 201 -8.61 -23.02 9.35
N LYS A 202 -9.40 -23.63 8.46
CA LYS A 202 -10.55 -22.92 7.87
C LYS A 202 -11.60 -22.65 8.94
N GLU A 203 -11.77 -23.59 9.85
CA GLU A 203 -12.72 -23.58 10.95
C GLU A 203 -12.43 -22.46 11.95
N ASP A 204 -11.14 -22.20 12.25
CA ASP A 204 -10.74 -21.09 13.12
C ASP A 204 -10.75 -19.72 12.42
N PHE A 205 -10.92 -19.69 11.09
CA PHE A 205 -10.86 -18.47 10.28
C PHE A 205 -12.23 -18.03 9.75
N ILE A 206 -13.14 -18.96 9.45
CA ILE A 206 -14.43 -18.71 8.80
C ILE A 206 -15.55 -19.22 9.70
N THR A 207 -16.45 -18.33 10.13
CA THR A 207 -17.71 -18.69 10.79
C THR A 207 -18.86 -18.54 9.80
N GLU A 208 -19.56 -19.64 9.50
CA GLU A 208 -20.76 -19.64 8.66
C GLU A 208 -22.01 -19.56 9.56
N LEU A 209 -22.82 -18.53 9.35
CA LEU A 209 -24.14 -18.38 9.98
C LEU A 209 -25.18 -18.63 8.90
N ASN A 210 -25.87 -19.77 8.98
CA ASN A 210 -26.92 -20.19 8.05
C ASN A 210 -28.31 -19.88 8.60
#